data_AF-A0A1F9QYF7-F1
#
_entry.id   AF-A0A1F9QYF7-F1
#
_cell.length_a   1.000
_cell.length_b   1.000
_cell.length_c   1.000
_cell.angle_alpha   90.00
_cell.angle_beta   90.00
_cell.angle_gamma   90.00
#
_symmetry.space_group_name_H-M   'P 1'
#
loop_
_entity.id
_entity.type
_entity.pdbx_description
1 polymer ?
#
loop_
_entity_poly.entity_id
_entity_poly.type
_entity_poly.pdbx_seq_one_letter_code
_entity_poly.pdbx_strand_id
1 'polypeptide(L)'
;MTIRWDSRKSELLKRTRGVSFEEILKATPLGARENPVRSQQNILLFELHGYIWIVPYVERGDEIFLKTLYPSRKFTKKWRQGELFMKKIKLSRSEKAIEAALIRGEYRPVKKAEFDRIAEAIARRKKDAVLNIRVNSHDLDSIKQKAKQMGIPYQTFVSELIHQYAV
;
A
#
# COMPACT_ATOMS: atom_id res chain seq x y z
N MET A 1 -3.89 -9.37 -12.98
CA MET A 1 -4.20 -8.29 -12.04
C MET A 1 -2.98 -7.44 -11.72
N THR A 2 -3.09 -6.14 -11.95
CA THR A 2 -2.02 -5.15 -11.73
C THR A 2 -2.40 -4.22 -10.59
N ILE A 3 -1.47 -3.97 -9.65
CA ILE A 3 -1.70 -3.03 -8.54
C ILE A 3 -1.01 -1.71 -8.87
N ARG A 4 -1.73 -0.59 -8.80
CA ARG A 4 -1.22 0.76 -9.06
C ARG A 4 -1.51 1.71 -7.91
N TRP A 5 -0.71 2.75 -7.82
CA TRP A 5 -0.89 3.88 -6.92
C TRP A 5 -0.21 5.11 -7.51
N ASP A 6 -0.50 6.27 -6.93
CA ASP A 6 0.23 7.51 -7.20
C ASP A 6 1.51 7.54 -6.33
N SER A 7 2.68 7.64 -6.97
CA SER A 7 3.98 7.62 -6.29
C SER A 7 4.19 8.84 -5.36
N ARG A 8 3.72 10.03 -5.75
CA ARG A 8 3.79 11.24 -4.90
C ARG A 8 2.93 11.06 -3.66
N LYS A 9 1.78 10.42 -3.82
CA LYS A 9 0.90 10.07 -2.70
C LYS A 9 1.53 9.03 -1.77
N SER A 10 2.19 8.01 -2.33
CA SER A 10 2.92 7.01 -1.55
C SER A 10 3.98 7.68 -0.66
N GLU A 11 4.74 8.60 -1.24
CA GLU A 11 5.79 9.34 -0.51
C GLU A 11 5.19 10.29 0.55
N LEU A 12 4.10 10.97 0.23
CA LEU A 12 3.39 11.79 1.21
C LEU A 12 2.89 10.96 2.40
N LEU A 13 2.35 9.76 2.16
CA LEU A 13 1.92 8.83 3.21
C LEU A 13 3.12 8.34 4.03
N LYS A 14 4.26 8.06 3.39
CA LYS A 14 5.51 7.73 4.10
C LYS A 14 5.92 8.85 5.06
N ARG A 15 5.94 10.10 4.60
CA ARG A 15 6.33 11.25 5.42
C ARG A 15 5.33 11.55 6.54
N THR A 16 4.03 11.44 6.26
CA THR A 16 2.97 11.83 7.21
C THR A 16 2.54 10.71 8.16
N ARG A 17 2.68 9.44 7.76
CA ARG A 17 2.18 8.27 8.49
C ARG A 17 3.24 7.21 8.77
N GLY A 18 4.45 7.38 8.25
CA GLY A 18 5.58 6.48 8.46
C GLY A 18 5.63 5.26 7.55
N VAL A 19 4.62 5.04 6.69
CA VAL A 19 4.47 3.85 5.84
C VAL A 19 4.04 4.24 4.43
N SER A 20 4.71 3.67 3.42
CA SER A 20 4.36 3.82 1.99
C SER A 20 3.52 2.65 1.48
N PHE A 21 3.00 2.73 0.24
CA PHE A 21 2.32 1.60 -0.39
C PHE A 21 3.26 0.41 -0.62
N GLU A 22 4.51 0.67 -1.01
CA GLU A 22 5.54 -0.36 -1.19
C GLU A 22 5.81 -1.13 0.10
N GLU A 23 5.79 -0.45 1.25
CA GLU A 23 6.01 -1.08 2.54
C GLU A 23 4.79 -1.86 3.01
N ILE A 24 3.58 -1.31 2.88
CA ILE A 24 2.39 -2.00 3.36
C ILE A 24 2.09 -3.27 2.56
N LEU A 25 2.40 -3.28 1.26
CA LEU A 25 2.23 -4.45 0.43
C LEU A 25 3.23 -5.59 0.74
N LYS A 26 4.32 -5.30 1.45
CA LYS A 26 5.24 -6.34 1.96
C LYS A 26 4.77 -6.93 3.29
N ALA A 27 3.80 -6.31 3.94
CA ALA A 27 3.26 -6.74 5.22
C ALA A 27 2.31 -7.93 5.05
N THR A 28 1.88 -8.53 6.16
CA THR A 28 0.99 -9.69 6.14
C THR A 28 -0.42 -9.25 5.73
N PRO A 29 -0.95 -9.72 4.58
CA PRO A 29 -2.34 -9.45 4.22
C PRO A 29 -3.25 -10.27 5.14
N LEU A 30 -4.21 -9.60 5.78
CA LEU A 30 -5.19 -10.24 6.68
C LEU A 30 -6.50 -10.56 5.96
N GLY A 31 -6.82 -9.85 4.89
CA GLY A 31 -8.07 -10.01 4.17
C GLY A 31 -8.45 -8.81 3.32
N ALA A 32 -9.39 -9.01 2.42
CA ALA A 32 -10.08 -7.94 1.69
C ALA A 32 -11.54 -7.87 2.16
N ARG A 33 -12.10 -6.65 2.22
CA ARG A 33 -13.52 -6.44 2.47
C ARG A 33 -14.15 -5.51 1.45
N GLU A 34 -15.31 -5.90 0.97
CA GLU A 34 -16.12 -5.12 0.04
C GLU A 34 -17.06 -4.18 0.78
N ASN A 35 -17.31 -3.01 0.19
CA ASN A 35 -18.27 -2.05 0.71
C ASN A 35 -19.62 -2.21 -0.03
N PRO A 36 -20.67 -2.75 0.61
CA PRO A 36 -21.96 -2.94 -0.04
C PRO A 36 -22.74 -1.63 -0.27
N VAL A 37 -22.41 -0.55 0.45
CA VAL A 37 -23.13 0.74 0.38
C VAL A 37 -22.51 1.69 -0.67
N ARG A 38 -21.20 1.58 -0.90
CA ARG A 38 -20.48 2.32 -1.95
C ARG A 38 -19.65 1.32 -2.76
N SER A 39 -20.28 0.75 -3.79
CA SER A 39 -19.77 -0.33 -4.65
C SER A 39 -18.45 -0.05 -5.40
N GLN A 40 -17.87 1.14 -5.23
CA GLN A 40 -16.65 1.55 -5.93
C GLN A 40 -15.40 1.58 -5.04
N GLN A 41 -15.51 1.29 -3.74
CA GLN A 41 -14.35 1.38 -2.85
C GLN A 41 -14.31 0.27 -1.81
N ASN A 42 -13.45 -0.70 -2.07
CA ASN A 42 -13.16 -1.83 -1.20
C ASN A 42 -11.96 -1.50 -0.29
N ILE A 43 -11.68 -2.37 0.68
CA ILE A 43 -10.55 -2.21 1.60
C ILE A 43 -9.72 -3.48 1.70
N LEU A 44 -8.40 -3.32 1.73
CA LEU A 44 -7.46 -4.35 2.13
C LEU A 44 -7.04 -4.10 3.58
N LEU A 45 -6.89 -5.18 4.32
CA LEU A 45 -6.44 -5.20 5.70
C LEU A 45 -5.05 -5.83 5.75
N PHE A 46 -4.11 -5.13 6.38
CA PHE A 46 -2.74 -5.61 6.57
C PHE A 46 -2.36 -5.53 8.05
N GLU A 47 -1.58 -6.49 8.52
CA GLU A 47 -0.90 -6.40 9.80
C GLU A 47 0.54 -5.89 9.61
N LEU A 48 0.85 -4.74 10.20
CA LEU A 48 2.21 -4.20 10.22
C LEU A 48 2.52 -3.56 11.57
N HIS A 49 3.61 -3.98 12.20
CA HIS A 49 4.08 -3.51 13.52
C HIS A 49 3.03 -3.62 14.63
N GLY A 50 2.23 -4.69 14.62
CA GLY A 50 1.16 -4.92 15.62
C GLY A 50 -0.10 -4.08 15.43
N TYR A 51 -0.21 -3.36 14.31
CA TYR A 51 -1.39 -2.57 13.94
C TYR A 51 -2.08 -3.13 12.72
N ILE A 52 -3.41 -2.98 12.69
CA ILE A 52 -4.18 -3.20 11.47
C ILE A 52 -4.22 -1.91 10.67
N TRP A 53 -3.67 -2.00 9.47
CA TRP A 53 -3.71 -0.97 8.47
C TRP A 53 -4.87 -1.23 7.52
N ILE A 54 -5.65 -0.19 7.28
CA ILE A 54 -6.73 -0.19 6.30
C ILE A 54 -6.21 0.51 5.06
N VAL A 55 -6.30 -0.19 3.93
CA VAL A 55 -5.84 0.28 2.62
C VAL A 55 -7.03 0.30 1.67
N PRO A 56 -7.74 1.44 1.54
CA PRO A 56 -8.85 1.54 0.61
C PRO A 56 -8.37 1.52 -0.84
N TYR A 57 -9.05 0.76 -1.68
CA TYR A 57 -8.74 0.60 -3.09
C TYR A 57 -9.99 0.64 -3.97
N VAL A 58 -9.78 0.88 -5.26
CA VAL A 58 -10.81 0.79 -6.30
C VAL A 58 -10.35 -0.27 -7.29
N GLU A 59 -11.26 -1.13 -7.70
CA GLU A 59 -11.01 -2.14 -8.73
C GLU A 59 -11.62 -1.68 -10.06
N ARG A 60 -10.87 -1.82 -11.15
CA ARG A 60 -11.29 -1.47 -12.52
C ARG A 60 -10.81 -2.57 -13.46
N GLY A 61 -11.69 -3.51 -13.79
CA GLY A 61 -11.31 -4.65 -14.61
C GLY A 61 -10.23 -5.48 -13.92
N ASP A 62 -9.05 -5.62 -14.54
CA ASP A 62 -7.91 -6.36 -13.98
C ASP A 62 -6.89 -5.44 -13.27
N GLU A 63 -7.28 -4.20 -12.90
CA GLU A 63 -6.43 -3.25 -12.18
C GLU A 63 -7.00 -2.87 -10.80
N ILE A 64 -6.14 -2.84 -9.79
CA ILE A 64 -6.42 -2.31 -8.45
C ILE A 64 -5.66 -1.00 -8.25
N PHE A 65 -6.37 0.08 -7.92
CA PHE A 65 -5.78 1.37 -7.57
C PHE A 65 -5.88 1.66 -6.07
N LEU A 66 -4.74 1.77 -5.39
CA LEU A 66 -4.69 2.07 -3.96
C LEU A 66 -4.89 3.57 -3.72
N LYS A 67 -5.89 3.93 -2.92
CA LYS A 67 -6.22 5.33 -2.67
C LYS A 67 -5.46 5.91 -1.49
N THR A 68 -5.31 5.17 -0.39
CA THR A 68 -4.69 5.66 0.85
C THR A 68 -4.33 4.47 1.74
N LEU A 69 -3.61 4.70 2.84
CA LEU A 69 -3.35 3.71 3.86
C LEU A 69 -3.30 4.39 5.23
N TYR A 70 -3.91 3.80 6.25
CA TYR A 70 -3.85 4.35 7.61
C TYR A 70 -3.99 3.24 8.66
N PRO A 71 -3.33 3.39 9.83
CA PRO A 71 -3.49 2.46 10.93
C PRO A 71 -4.81 2.77 11.63
N SER A 72 -5.65 1.76 11.84
CA SER A 72 -6.87 1.91 12.63
C SER A 72 -6.65 1.42 14.05
N ARG A 73 -6.51 2.37 14.99
CA ARG A 73 -6.40 2.07 16.42
C ARG A 73 -7.64 1.37 16.96
N LYS A 74 -8.83 1.80 16.52
CA LYS A 74 -10.11 1.23 16.95
C LYS A 74 -10.28 -0.19 16.45
N PHE A 75 -9.98 -0.43 15.17
CA PHE A 75 -10.07 -1.76 14.59
C PHE A 75 -8.99 -2.70 15.16
N THR A 76 -7.78 -2.19 15.40
CA THR A 76 -6.72 -2.94 16.09
C THR A 76 -7.19 -3.39 17.48
N LYS A 77 -7.81 -2.53 18.30
CA LYS A 77 -8.36 -2.93 19.60
C LYS A 77 -9.46 -3.98 19.51
N LYS A 78 -10.32 -3.91 18.48
CA LYS A 78 -11.38 -4.89 18.25
C LYS A 78 -10.79 -6.26 17.87
N TRP A 79 -9.62 -6.27 17.25
CA TRP A 79 -8.97 -7.48 16.73
C TRP A 79 -7.91 -8.08 17.66
N ARG A 80 -7.23 -7.26 18.47
CA ARG A 80 -6.30 -7.68 19.53
C ARG A 80 -6.48 -6.84 20.79
N GLN A 81 -6.47 -7.51 21.94
CA GLN A 81 -6.41 -6.89 23.27
C GLN A 81 -4.95 -6.47 23.60
N GLY A 82 -4.38 -5.56 22.82
CA GLY A 82 -2.99 -5.09 23.00
C GLY A 82 -2.88 -3.59 23.29
N GLU A 83 -1.78 -3.19 23.92
CA GLU A 83 -1.44 -1.78 24.15
C GLU A 83 -1.10 -1.06 22.84
N LEU A 84 -1.53 0.21 22.73
CA LEU A 84 -1.38 1.00 21.51
C LEU A 84 -0.26 2.05 21.65
N PHE A 85 0.92 1.76 21.11
CA PHE A 85 2.10 2.62 21.10
C PHE A 85 2.18 3.67 19.96
N MET A 86 1.39 3.56 18.88
CA MET A 86 1.42 4.54 17.77
C MET A 86 0.75 5.86 18.12
N LYS A 87 1.39 6.97 17.72
CA LYS A 87 0.84 8.33 17.77
C LYS A 87 -0.50 8.40 17.02
N LYS A 88 -1.46 9.17 17.56
CA LYS A 88 -2.76 9.39 16.90
C LYS A 88 -2.54 10.15 15.60
N ILE A 89 -2.88 9.53 14.47
CA ILE A 89 -2.88 10.18 13.16
C ILE A 89 -4.23 10.85 12.94
N LYS A 90 -4.22 12.07 12.38
CA LYS A 90 -5.45 12.78 12.00
C LYS A 90 -6.01 12.16 10.71
N LEU A 91 -7.06 11.35 10.86
CA LEU A 91 -7.79 10.78 9.73
C LEU A 91 -8.60 11.86 9.00
N SER A 92 -8.62 11.78 7.67
CA SER A 92 -9.51 12.57 6.82
C SER A 92 -10.98 12.19 7.04
N ARG A 93 -11.91 13.03 6.57
CA ARG A 93 -13.36 12.74 6.65
C ARG A 93 -13.70 11.39 6.02
N SER A 94 -13.11 11.08 4.87
CA SER A 94 -13.32 9.81 4.16
C SER A 94 -12.79 8.60 4.94
N GLU A 95 -11.59 8.71 5.53
CA GLU A 95 -10.99 7.62 6.33
C GLU A 95 -11.78 7.36 7.61
N LYS A 96 -12.29 8.41 8.27
CA LYS A 96 -13.18 8.27 9.42
C LYS A 96 -14.49 7.56 9.05
N ALA A 97 -15.06 7.88 7.89
CA ALA A 97 -16.28 7.23 7.41
C ALA A 97 -16.06 5.73 7.14
N ILE A 98 -14.93 5.37 6.51
CA ILE A 98 -14.54 3.98 6.26
C ILE A 98 -14.31 3.25 7.59
N GLU A 99 -13.57 3.83 8.52
CA GLU A 99 -13.33 3.23 9.83
C GLU A 99 -14.64 2.99 10.60
N ALA A 100 -15.55 3.97 10.63
CA ALA A 100 -16.83 3.84 11.30
C ALA A 100 -17.70 2.72 10.69
N ALA A 101 -17.83 2.71 9.36
CA ALA A 101 -18.59 1.67 8.65
C ALA A 101 -17.99 0.27 8.85
N LEU A 102 -16.66 0.15 8.83
CA LEU A 102 -15.97 -1.11 9.11
C LEU A 102 -16.23 -1.61 10.54
N ILE A 103 -16.18 -0.73 11.53
CA ILE A 103 -16.43 -1.08 12.93
C ILE A 103 -17.89 -1.51 13.14
N ARG A 104 -18.83 -0.84 12.47
CA ARG A 104 -20.27 -1.18 12.47
C ARG A 104 -20.59 -2.49 11.75
N GLY A 105 -19.61 -3.10 11.07
CA GLY A 105 -19.79 -4.37 10.37
C GLY A 105 -20.47 -4.23 9.01
N GLU A 106 -20.48 -3.03 8.42
CA GLU A 106 -21.09 -2.81 7.10
C GLU A 106 -20.29 -3.45 5.96
N TYR A 107 -18.99 -3.70 6.16
CA TYR A 107 -18.12 -4.32 5.16
C TYR A 107 -18.23 -5.84 5.18
N ARG A 108 -18.42 -6.44 4.01
CA ARG A 108 -18.49 -7.90 3.84
C ARG A 108 -17.11 -8.47 3.46
N PRO A 109 -16.72 -9.66 3.92
CA PRO A 109 -15.52 -10.31 3.44
C PRO A 109 -15.62 -10.61 1.94
N VAL A 110 -14.55 -10.31 1.21
CA VAL A 110 -14.43 -10.70 -0.20
C VAL A 110 -14.31 -12.22 -0.33
N LYS A 111 -14.73 -12.80 -1.45
CA LYS A 111 -14.60 -14.24 -1.73
C LYS A 111 -13.14 -14.69 -1.67
N LYS A 112 -12.89 -15.89 -1.15
CA LYS A 112 -11.53 -16.44 -0.99
C LYS A 112 -10.72 -16.40 -2.30
N ALA A 113 -11.30 -16.85 -3.41
CA ALA A 113 -10.61 -16.84 -4.71
C ALA A 113 -10.20 -15.43 -5.19
N GLU A 114 -10.98 -14.41 -4.86
CA GLU A 114 -10.65 -13.02 -5.19
C GLU A 114 -9.56 -12.48 -4.26
N PHE A 115 -9.63 -12.78 -2.97
CA PHE A 115 -8.55 -12.48 -2.04
C PHE A 115 -7.23 -13.15 -2.44
N ASP A 116 -7.27 -14.41 -2.87
CA ASP A 116 -6.10 -15.17 -3.32
C ASP A 116 -5.48 -14.52 -4.58
N ARG A 117 -6.32 -14.08 -5.54
CA ARG A 117 -5.84 -13.30 -6.70
C ARG A 117 -5.15 -11.99 -6.28
N ILE A 118 -5.67 -11.30 -5.27
CA ILE A 118 -5.05 -10.08 -4.72
C ILE A 118 -3.73 -10.40 -4.05
N ALA A 119 -3.70 -11.43 -3.20
CA ALA A 119 -2.50 -11.87 -2.51
C ALA A 119 -1.40 -12.28 -3.51
N GLU A 120 -1.74 -13.01 -4.57
CA GLU A 120 -0.81 -13.35 -5.65
C GLU A 120 -0.27 -12.12 -6.36
N ALA A 121 -1.12 -11.15 -6.71
CA ALA A 121 -0.68 -9.92 -7.37
C ALA A 121 0.28 -9.11 -6.48
N ILE A 122 0.06 -9.12 -5.16
CA ILE A 122 0.97 -8.52 -4.17
C ILE A 122 2.29 -9.30 -4.13
N ALA A 123 2.22 -10.63 -4.09
CA ALA A 123 3.39 -11.50 -4.02
C ALA A 123 4.29 -11.39 -5.26
N ARG A 124 3.71 -11.37 -6.47
CA ARG A 124 4.45 -11.18 -7.74
C ARG A 124 5.20 -9.85 -7.81
N ARG A 125 4.76 -8.83 -7.06
CA ARG A 125 5.42 -7.53 -7.01
C ARG A 125 6.56 -7.47 -5.99
N LYS A 126 6.66 -8.45 -5.09
CA LYS A 126 7.74 -8.49 -4.12
C LYS A 126 9.05 -8.55 -4.90
N LYS A 127 9.87 -7.50 -4.82
CA LYS A 127 11.23 -7.46 -5.40
C LYS A 127 12.10 -8.44 -4.62
N ASP A 128 11.97 -9.72 -4.93
CA ASP A 128 12.62 -10.85 -4.24
C ASP A 128 13.92 -11.29 -4.92
N ALA A 129 14.17 -10.83 -6.15
CA ALA A 129 15.43 -11.00 -6.87
C ALA A 129 16.34 -9.77 -6.74
N VAL A 130 17.64 -10.00 -6.48
CA VAL A 130 18.69 -8.97 -6.47
C VAL A 130 19.38 -8.94 -7.82
N LEU A 131 19.41 -7.76 -8.46
CA LEU A 131 20.15 -7.53 -9.71
C LEU A 131 21.40 -6.68 -9.42
N ASN A 132 22.58 -7.27 -9.57
CA ASN A 132 23.86 -6.57 -9.44
C ASN A 132 24.30 -6.04 -10.81
N ILE A 133 24.41 -4.70 -10.94
CA ILE A 133 24.81 -4.04 -12.18
C ILE A 133 26.09 -3.23 -11.94
N ARG A 134 27.07 -3.34 -12.84
CA ARG A 134 28.21 -2.41 -12.88
C ARG A 134 27.91 -1.27 -13.85
N VAL A 135 28.15 -0.05 -13.41
CA VAL A 135 28.03 1.17 -14.21
C VAL A 135 29.27 2.03 -13.95
N ASN A 136 29.65 2.88 -14.92
CA ASN A 136 30.72 3.85 -14.69
C ASN A 136 30.26 4.96 -13.73
N SER A 137 31.21 5.68 -13.14
CA SER A 137 30.94 6.73 -12.14
C SER A 137 30.14 7.90 -12.71
N HIS A 138 30.44 8.32 -13.94
CA HIS A 138 29.77 9.44 -14.59
C HIS A 138 28.27 9.19 -14.81
N ASP A 139 27.92 7.99 -15.26
CA ASP A 139 26.52 7.58 -15.44
C ASP A 139 25.81 7.44 -14.10
N LEU A 140 26.48 6.90 -13.08
CA LEU A 140 25.93 6.82 -11.72
C LEU A 140 25.60 8.21 -11.17
N ASP A 141 26.45 9.20 -11.39
CA ASP A 141 26.21 10.57 -10.92
C ASP A 141 25.08 11.24 -11.70
N SER A 142 25.00 11.00 -13.01
CA SER A 142 23.89 11.45 -13.85
C SER A 142 22.55 10.86 -13.40
N ILE A 143 22.52 9.57 -13.07
CA ILE A 143 21.34 8.87 -12.53
C ILE A 143 20.94 9.48 -11.18
N LYS A 144 21.90 9.70 -10.27
CA LYS A 144 21.64 10.33 -8.96
C LYS A 144 21.07 11.74 -9.11
N GLN A 145 21.60 12.54 -10.04
CA GLN A 145 21.07 13.89 -10.29
C GLN A 145 19.64 13.84 -10.81
N LYS A 146 19.33 12.99 -11.79
CA LYS A 146 17.97 12.82 -12.31
C LYS A 146 16.99 12.37 -11.22
N ALA A 147 17.38 11.39 -10.41
CA ALA A 147 16.57 10.94 -9.28
C ALA A 147 16.32 12.06 -8.25
N LYS A 148 17.35 12.87 -7.96
CA LYS A 148 17.25 14.03 -7.07
C LYS A 148 16.29 15.10 -7.61
N GLN A 149 16.31 15.38 -8.92
CA GLN A 149 15.34 16.29 -9.55
C GLN A 149 13.90 15.80 -9.42
N MET A 150 13.70 14.47 -9.46
CA MET A 150 12.40 13.83 -9.25
C MET A 150 12.02 13.64 -7.78
N GLY A 151 12.90 14.01 -6.84
CA GLY A 151 12.66 13.90 -5.40
C GLY A 151 12.66 12.46 -4.86
N ILE A 152 13.13 11.48 -5.63
CA ILE A 152 13.12 10.06 -5.28
C ILE A 152 14.54 9.50 -5.07
N PRO A 153 14.71 8.45 -4.25
CA PRO A 153 16.00 7.76 -4.16
C PRO A 153 16.45 7.21 -5.51
N TYR A 154 17.74 7.26 -5.81
CA TYR A 154 18.26 6.80 -7.10
C TYR A 154 18.02 5.31 -7.35
N GLN A 155 18.02 4.48 -6.30
CA GLN A 155 17.67 3.07 -6.41
C GLN A 155 16.21 2.87 -6.84
N THR A 156 15.30 3.72 -6.34
CA THR A 156 13.88 3.73 -6.75
C THR A 156 13.77 4.12 -8.21
N PHE A 157 14.49 5.16 -8.64
CA PHE A 157 14.53 5.60 -10.03
C PHE A 157 15.06 4.51 -10.98
N VAL A 158 16.17 3.86 -10.63
CA VAL A 158 16.74 2.75 -11.41
C VAL A 158 15.75 1.59 -11.50
N SER A 159 15.11 1.25 -10.38
CA SER A 159 14.11 0.18 -10.40
C SER A 159 12.88 0.51 -11.24
N GLU A 160 12.48 1.79 -11.31
CA GLU A 160 11.37 2.24 -12.14
C GLU A 160 11.71 2.14 -13.63
N LEU A 161 12.94 2.54 -14.00
CA LEU A 161 13.43 2.38 -15.38
C LEU A 161 13.44 0.90 -15.79
N ILE A 162 13.97 0.00 -14.96
CA ILE A 162 13.96 -1.44 -15.26
C ILE A 162 12.53 -1.93 -15.49
N HIS A 163 11.58 -1.52 -14.64
CA HIS A 163 10.19 -1.92 -14.79
C HIS A 163 9.56 -1.41 -16.09
N GLN A 164 9.84 -0.17 -16.47
CA GLN A 164 9.33 0.43 -17.71
C GLN A 164 9.78 -0.31 -18.98
N TYR A 165 10.93 -0.99 -18.96
CA TYR A 165 11.46 -1.71 -20.12
C TYR A 165 11.26 -3.24 -20.05
N ALA A 166 10.97 -3.81 -18.88
CA ALA A 166 10.78 -5.24 -18.69
C ALA A 166 9.35 -5.73 -18.95
N VAL A 167 8.38 -4.80 -19.03
CA VAL A 167 6.93 -5.05 -19.24
C VAL A 167 6.46 -4.19 -20.40
#